data_AF-A0A0D9W7A5-F1
#
_entry.id   AF-A0A0D9W7A5-F1
#
_cell.length_a   1.000
_cell.length_b   1.000
_cell.length_c   1.000
_cell.angle_alpha   90.00
_cell.angle_beta   90.00
_cell.angle_gamma   90.00
#
_symmetry.space_group_name_H-M   'P 1'
#
loop_
_entity.id
_entity.type
_entity.pdbx_description
1 polymer ?
#
loop_
_entity_poly.entity_id
_entity_poly.type
_entity_poly.pdbx_seq_one_letter_code
_entity_poly.pdbx_strand_id
1 'polypeptide(L)'
;MDRGIELKGCVCRINNCAVELFSMEEDLVIDDEDSWGLLVRDLRLKATFLYIDLSRVISFCDFDEHKKMLTGLANKFFYFMDEE
;
A
#
# COMPACT_ATOMS: atom_id res chain seq x y z
N MET A 1 -14.43 1.72 -18.88
CA MET A 1 -14.47 2.47 -17.60
C MET A 1 -13.75 3.79 -17.85
N ASP A 2 -14.21 4.90 -17.29
CA ASP A 2 -13.50 6.18 -17.44
C ASP A 2 -12.16 6.12 -16.69
N ARG A 3 -11.05 6.31 -17.42
CA ARG A 3 -9.67 6.29 -16.88
C ARG A 3 -9.53 7.25 -15.69
N GLY A 4 -10.24 8.39 -15.73
CA GLY A 4 -10.22 9.37 -14.65
C GLY A 4 -10.90 8.88 -13.37
N ILE A 5 -11.99 8.13 -13.47
CA ILE A 5 -12.71 7.55 -12.31
C ILE A 5 -11.89 6.44 -11.67
N GLU A 6 -11.28 5.56 -12.47
CA GLU A 6 -10.45 4.46 -11.94
C GLU A 6 -9.24 5.01 -11.16
N LEU A 7 -8.54 6.00 -11.73
CA LEU A 7 -7.37 6.60 -11.08
C LEU A 7 -7.73 7.29 -9.76
N LYS A 8 -8.83 8.06 -9.74
CA LYS A 8 -9.35 8.67 -8.50
C LYS A 8 -9.68 7.63 -7.44
N GLY A 9 -10.27 6.50 -7.85
CA GLY A 9 -10.54 5.37 -6.96
C GLY A 9 -9.27 4.75 -6.37
N CYS A 10 -8.22 4.57 -7.19
CA CYS A 10 -6.93 4.06 -6.72
C CYS A 10 -6.29 5.01 -5.70
N VAL A 11 -6.24 6.31 -6.00
CA VAL A 11 -5.66 7.32 -5.08
C VAL A 11 -6.45 7.38 -3.76
N CYS A 12 -7.78 7.31 -3.82
CA CYS A 12 -8.61 7.25 -2.62
C CYS A 12 -8.27 6.05 -1.73
N ARG A 13 -8.16 4.85 -2.32
CA ARG A 13 -7.81 3.63 -1.56
C ARG A 13 -6.37 3.65 -1.04
N ILE A 14 -5.42 4.22 -1.79
CA ILE A 14 -4.04 4.43 -1.31
C ILE A 14 -4.05 5.30 -0.05
N ASN A 15 -4.79 6.41 -0.06
CA ASN A 15 -4.88 7.30 1.11
C ASN A 15 -5.53 6.59 2.30
N ASN A 16 -6.62 5.85 2.09
CA ASN A 16 -7.25 5.09 3.16
C ASN A 16 -6.32 4.02 3.73
N CYS A 17 -5.62 3.28 2.87
CA CYS A 17 -4.64 2.28 3.30
C CYS A 17 -3.52 2.90 4.14
N ALA A 18 -3.02 4.08 3.76
CA ALA A 18 -2.03 4.79 4.57
C ALA A 18 -2.57 5.14 5.96
N VAL A 19 -3.80 5.66 6.06
CA VAL A 19 -4.45 5.96 7.36
C VAL A 19 -4.60 4.70 8.20
N GLU A 20 -5.07 3.60 7.59
CA GLU A 20 -5.23 2.31 8.27
C GLU A 20 -3.90 1.77 8.81
N LEU A 21 -2.83 1.84 8.00
CA LEU A 21 -1.49 1.41 8.41
C LEU A 21 -0.96 2.22 9.60
N PHE A 22 -1.17 3.54 9.62
CA PHE A 22 -0.77 4.36 10.76
C PHE A 22 -1.64 4.08 12.01
N SER A 23 -2.91 3.72 11.85
CA SER A 23 -3.76 3.35 13.00
C SER A 23 -3.40 2.02 13.64
N MET A 24 -2.67 1.13 12.95
CA MET A 24 -2.22 -0.15 13.49
C MET A 24 -1.16 -0.02 14.58
N GLU A 25 -0.60 1.18 14.83
CA GLU A 25 0.37 1.41 15.92
C GLU A 25 -0.16 0.92 17.28
N GLU A 26 -1.46 1.11 17.54
CA GLU A 26 -2.10 0.66 18.78
C GLU A 26 -2.15 -0.86 18.90
N ASP A 27 -2.29 -1.58 17.78
CA ASP A 27 -2.37 -3.04 17.73
C ASP A 27 -0.99 -3.71 17.84
N LEU A 28 0.10 -2.98 17.61
CA LEU A 28 1.48 -3.49 17.72
C LEU A 28 1.94 -3.67 19.18
N VAL A 29 1.17 -3.22 20.16
CA VAL A 29 1.50 -3.30 21.60
C VAL A 29 1.01 -4.62 22.23
N ILE A 30 0.41 -5.51 21.44
CA ILE A 30 -0.20 -6.76 21.92
C ILE A 30 0.87 -7.86 22.06
N ASP A 31 1.01 -8.43 23.27
CA ASP A 31 1.98 -9.48 23.63
C ASP A 31 1.43 -10.92 23.42
N ASP A 32 0.40 -11.06 22.58
CA ASP A 32 -0.26 -12.34 22.27
C ASP A 32 0.10 -12.81 20.85
N GLU A 33 0.73 -13.99 20.74
CA GLU A 33 1.21 -14.54 19.46
C GLU A 33 0.09 -14.74 18.42
N ASP A 34 -1.11 -15.14 18.87
CA ASP A 34 -2.26 -15.34 17.98
C ASP A 34 -2.72 -13.99 17.39
N SER A 35 -2.78 -12.95 18.22
CA SER A 35 -3.09 -11.58 17.81
C SER A 35 -2.04 -11.01 16.86
N TRP A 36 -0.75 -11.27 17.11
CA TRP A 36 0.35 -10.90 16.20
C TRP A 36 0.22 -11.58 14.83
N GLY A 37 -0.11 -12.88 14.82
CA GLY A 37 -0.34 -13.64 13.60
C GLY A 37 -1.50 -13.10 12.75
N LEU A 38 -2.56 -12.58 13.39
CA LEU A 38 -3.66 -11.90 12.71
C LEU A 38 -3.23 -10.55 12.14
N LEU A 39 -2.49 -9.75 12.90
CA LEU A 39 -1.97 -8.46 12.46
C LEU A 39 -1.07 -8.59 11.23
N VAL A 40 -0.13 -9.54 11.25
CA VAL A 40 0.75 -9.81 10.09
C VAL A 40 -0.05 -10.20 8.85
N ARG A 41 -1.12 -10.99 9.00
CA ARG A 41 -1.98 -11.38 7.87
C ARG A 41 -2.77 -10.20 7.32
N ASP A 42 -3.32 -9.35 8.18
CA ASP A 42 -4.04 -8.15 7.75
C ASP A 42 -3.10 -7.16 7.05
N LEU A 43 -1.89 -6.97 7.60
CA LEU A 43 -0.83 -6.15 7.01
C LEU A 43 -0.47 -6.61 5.59
N ARG A 44 -0.26 -7.92 5.40
CA ARG A 44 0.01 -8.53 4.08
C ARG A 44 -1.14 -8.35 3.10
N LEU A 45 -2.38 -8.47 3.58
CA LEU A 45 -3.57 -8.24 2.75
C LEU A 45 -3.66 -6.79 2.28
N LYS A 46 -3.47 -5.82 3.18
CA LYS A 46 -3.44 -4.39 2.84
C LYS A 46 -2.31 -4.05 1.88
N ALA A 47 -1.11 -4.57 2.12
CA ALA A 47 0.04 -4.39 1.23
C ALA A 47 -0.26 -4.90 -0.20
N THR A 48 -0.96 -6.03 -0.33
CA THR A 48 -1.37 -6.58 -1.63
C THR A 48 -2.29 -5.62 -2.39
N PHE A 49 -3.32 -5.08 -1.74
CA PHE A 49 -4.21 -4.10 -2.38
C PHE A 49 -3.49 -2.79 -2.71
N LEU A 50 -2.61 -2.33 -1.83
CA LEU A 50 -1.80 -1.15 -2.05
C LEU A 50 -0.87 -1.32 -3.26
N TYR A 51 -0.27 -2.50 -3.43
CA TYR A 51 0.57 -2.83 -4.58
C TYR A 51 -0.22 -2.73 -5.89
N ILE A 52 -1.43 -3.28 -5.90
CA ILE A 52 -2.32 -3.25 -7.05
C ILE A 52 -2.69 -1.81 -7.43
N ASP A 53 -3.08 -0.99 -6.45
CA ASP A 53 -3.49 0.40 -6.69
C ASP A 53 -2.30 1.29 -7.10
N LEU A 54 -1.13 1.14 -6.47
CA LEU A 54 0.09 1.84 -6.87
C LEU A 54 0.52 1.45 -8.29
N SER A 55 0.46 0.15 -8.63
CA SER A 55 0.77 -0.33 -9.97
C SER A 55 -0.14 0.28 -11.03
N ARG A 56 -1.43 0.46 -10.72
CA ARG A 56 -2.37 1.19 -11.59
C ARG A 56 -2.02 2.67 -11.72
N VAL A 57 -1.73 3.36 -10.63
CA VAL A 57 -1.34 4.78 -10.67
C VAL A 57 -0.06 4.98 -11.48
N ILE A 58 0.94 4.12 -11.29
CA ILE A 58 2.22 4.15 -12.02
C ILE A 58 2.00 3.88 -13.52
N SER A 59 1.14 2.92 -13.87
CA SER A 59 0.87 2.60 -15.29
C SER A 59 0.16 3.73 -16.03
N PHE A 60 -0.64 4.54 -15.32
CA PHE A 60 -1.30 5.71 -15.87
C PHE A 60 -0.45 6.99 -15.85
N CYS A 61 0.78 6.93 -15.35
CA CYS A 61 1.68 8.08 -15.36
C CYS A 61 2.29 8.29 -16.76
N ASP A 62 1.91 9.38 -17.42
CA ASP A 62 2.35 9.68 -18.79
C ASP A 62 3.79 10.24 -18.85
N PHE A 63 4.31 10.77 -17.73
CA PHE A 63 5.67 11.32 -17.62
C PHE A 63 6.65 10.27 -17.09
N ASP A 64 7.64 9.89 -17.91
CA ASP A 64 8.58 8.81 -17.60
C ASP A 64 9.40 9.06 -16.32
N GLU A 65 9.79 10.31 -16.05
CA GLU A 65 10.50 10.68 -14.81
C GLU A 65 9.65 10.45 -13.55
N HIS A 66 8.39 10.89 -13.59
CA HIS A 66 7.44 10.67 -12.48
C HIS A 66 7.15 9.18 -12.29
N LYS A 67 7.01 8.44 -13.40
CA LYS A 67 6.81 6.99 -13.37
C LYS A 67 7.99 6.28 -12.71
N LYS A 68 9.23 6.62 -13.09
CA LYS A 68 10.46 6.07 -12.49
C LYS A 68 10.55 6.38 -11.00
N MET A 69 10.28 7.62 -10.61
CA MET A 69 10.25 8.03 -9.21
C MET A 69 9.20 7.26 -8.41
N LEU A 70 7.94 7.20 -8.87
CA LEU A 70 6.87 6.46 -8.19
C LEU A 70 7.17 4.97 -8.09
N THR A 71 7.74 4.37 -9.14
CA THR A 71 8.16 2.97 -9.14
C THR A 71 9.26 2.74 -8.11
N GLY A 72 10.25 3.63 -8.03
CA GLY A 72 11.31 3.56 -7.02
C GLY A 72 10.78 3.65 -5.59
N LEU A 73 9.84 4.57 -5.33
CA LEU A 73 9.19 4.71 -4.03
C LEU A 73 8.37 3.47 -3.66
N ALA A 74 7.55 2.96 -4.59
CA ALA A 74 6.76 1.75 -4.38
C ALA A 74 7.65 0.54 -4.07
N ASN A 75 8.71 0.33 -4.86
CA ASN A 75 9.65 -0.77 -4.62
C ASN A 75 10.33 -0.65 -3.26
N LYS A 76 10.77 0.56 -2.87
CA LYS A 76 11.38 0.78 -1.56
C LYS A 76 10.39 0.53 -0.41
N PHE A 77 9.14 0.95 -0.57
CA PHE A 77 8.08 0.68 0.40
C PHE A 77 7.86 -0.83 0.58
N PHE A 78 7.63 -1.57 -0.51
CA PHE A 78 7.38 -3.01 -0.42
C PHE A 78 8.60 -3.81 0.03
N TYR A 79 9.80 -3.34 -0.28
CA TYR A 79 11.03 -3.92 0.26
C TYR A 79 11.03 -3.90 1.80
N PHE A 80 10.71 -2.76 2.43
CA PHE A 80 10.64 -2.68 3.89
C PHE A 80 9.46 -3.44 4.52
N MET A 81 8.40 -3.69 3.75
CA MET A 81 7.26 -4.47 4.22
C MET A 81 7.52 -5.98 4.18
N ASP A 82 8.50 -6.42 3.38
CA ASP A 82 8.87 -7.82 3.19
C ASP A 82 10.16 -8.21 3.93
N GLU A 83 10.89 -7.23 4.50
CA GLU A 83 12.03 -7.50 5.39
C GLU A 83 11.52 -8.14 6.70
N GLU A 84 11.99 -9.36 6.97
CA GLU A 84 11.77 -10.13 8.21
C GLU A 84 12.61 -9.61 9.39
#